data_AF-W4DMJ1-F1
#
_entry.id   AF-W4DMJ1-F1
#
_cell.length_a   1.000
_cell.length_b   1.000
_cell.length_c   1.000
_cell.angle_alpha   90.00
_cell.angle_beta   90.00
_cell.angle_gamma   90.00
#
_symmetry.space_group_name_H-M   'P 1'
#
loop_
_entity.id
_entity.type
_entity.pdbx_description
1 polymer ?
#
loop_
_entity_poly.entity_id
_entity_poly.type
_entity_poly.pdbx_seq_one_letter_code
_entity_poly.pdbx_strand_id
1 'polypeptide(L)'
;ILAACGQKKYEPVAINEDTDICVVCNMQVKDDAFATQLTTKDGKNYKFDDIGCMNEWKKSNGTEQIGMDYVRDYNDKSWVEFSKASYVYDASLRTPMAYGVISFKDKAAAEAFVKEQALGTVLTAGELASHEWKQNKDMMNMDMQSGEGHMEEHSSEEGTHSEETDM
;
A
#
# COMPACT_ATOMS: atom_id res chain seq x y z
N ILE A 1 -31.79 13.51 33.79
CA ILE A 1 -30.49 12.96 33.32
C ILE A 1 -30.40 13.25 31.83
N LEU A 2 -29.53 14.18 31.42
CA LEU A 2 -29.32 14.50 30.00
C LEU A 2 -28.45 13.40 29.37
N ALA A 3 -29.05 12.51 28.60
CA ALA A 3 -28.32 11.60 27.72
C ALA A 3 -28.03 12.35 26.40
N ALA A 4 -26.96 13.16 26.39
CA ALA A 4 -26.37 13.66 25.16
C ALA A 4 -25.55 12.52 24.52
N CYS A 5 -26.22 11.53 23.94
CA CYS A 5 -25.58 10.53 23.10
C CYS A 5 -25.30 11.15 21.73
N GLY A 6 -24.25 11.97 21.65
CA GLY A 6 -23.63 12.26 20.36
C GLY A 6 -23.10 10.95 19.79
N GLN A 7 -23.61 10.50 18.64
CA GLN A 7 -23.02 9.37 17.93
C GLN A 7 -21.53 9.65 17.75
N LYS A 8 -20.66 8.75 18.22
CA LYS A 8 -19.23 8.82 17.92
C LYS A 8 -19.10 8.80 16.40
N LYS A 9 -18.67 9.93 15.83
CA LYS A 9 -18.25 10.01 14.44
C LYS A 9 -16.78 9.61 14.38
N TYR A 10 -16.49 8.54 13.66
CA TYR A 10 -15.12 8.10 13.41
C TYR A 10 -14.66 8.72 12.09
N GLU A 11 -14.36 10.02 12.08
CA GLU A 11 -13.89 10.72 10.88
C GLU A 11 -12.43 10.37 10.59
N PRO A 12 -11.99 10.41 9.31
CA PRO A 12 -10.61 10.13 8.96
C PRO A 12 -9.69 11.21 9.51
N VAL A 13 -8.46 10.84 9.88
CA VAL A 13 -7.46 11.77 10.43
C VAL A 13 -6.38 12.00 9.37
N ALA A 14 -5.77 13.18 9.36
CA ALA A 14 -4.66 13.48 8.47
C ALA A 14 -3.49 12.50 8.68
N ILE A 15 -2.79 12.20 7.59
CA ILE A 15 -1.54 11.45 7.63
C ILE A 15 -0.41 12.42 8.02
N ASN A 16 0.41 11.99 8.95
CA ASN A 16 1.66 12.63 9.32
C ASN A 16 2.79 11.72 8.85
N GLU A 17 3.35 12.02 7.68
CA GLU A 17 4.40 11.22 7.06
C GLU A 17 5.61 11.04 7.98
N ASP A 18 5.94 12.00 8.86
CA ASP A 18 7.09 11.90 9.76
C ASP A 18 6.94 10.83 10.85
N THR A 19 5.71 10.43 11.17
CA THR A 19 5.43 9.59 12.36
C THR A 19 4.51 8.40 12.11
N ASP A 20 3.69 8.44 11.07
CA ASP A 20 2.75 7.37 10.79
C ASP A 20 3.45 6.20 10.11
N ILE A 21 3.51 5.07 10.82
CA ILE A 21 4.09 3.82 10.34
C ILE A 21 2.99 2.78 10.21
N CYS A 22 2.96 2.10 9.06
CA CYS A 22 2.05 1.00 8.82
C CYS A 22 2.40 -0.17 9.73
N VAL A 23 1.47 -0.55 10.62
CA VAL A 23 1.70 -1.61 11.62
C VAL A 23 1.85 -3.03 11.04
N VAL A 24 1.62 -3.19 9.73
CA VAL A 24 1.70 -4.48 9.02
C VAL A 24 3.03 -4.64 8.30
N CYS A 25 3.44 -3.65 7.50
CA CYS A 25 4.69 -3.71 6.73
C CYS A 25 5.85 -2.97 7.39
N ASN A 26 5.61 -2.19 8.45
CA ASN A 26 6.59 -1.31 9.11
C ASN A 26 7.18 -0.21 8.21
N MET A 27 6.51 0.09 7.09
CA MET A 27 6.88 1.22 6.21
C MET A 27 6.19 2.51 6.65
N GLN A 28 6.81 3.64 6.34
CA GLN A 28 6.24 4.97 6.51
C GLN A 28 4.99 5.12 5.63
N VAL A 29 3.90 5.66 6.18
CA VAL A 29 2.67 5.92 5.44
C VAL A 29 2.76 7.28 4.78
N LYS A 30 2.69 7.32 3.44
CA LYS A 30 2.67 8.56 2.66
C LYS A 30 1.27 9.16 2.61
N ASP A 31 1.16 10.48 2.47
CA ASP A 31 -0.12 11.16 2.22
C ASP A 31 -0.48 11.14 0.72
N ASP A 32 -0.71 9.93 0.22
CA ASP A 32 -1.01 9.65 -1.17
C ASP A 32 -2.33 8.90 -1.38
N ALA A 33 -2.52 8.38 -2.60
CA ALA A 33 -3.76 7.74 -3.01
C ALA A 33 -3.86 6.26 -2.60
N PHE A 34 -2.79 5.68 -2.04
CA PHE A 34 -2.75 4.29 -1.58
C PHE A 34 -3.02 4.15 -0.09
N ALA A 35 -2.83 5.24 0.66
CA ALA A 35 -3.03 5.24 2.09
C ALA A 35 -4.48 4.90 2.48
N THR A 36 -4.61 4.08 3.52
CA THR A 36 -5.90 3.69 4.09
C THR A 36 -5.89 3.91 5.60
N GLN A 37 -7.08 4.10 6.19
CA GLN A 37 -7.22 4.31 7.62
C GLN A 37 -8.34 3.45 8.20
N LEU A 38 -8.13 2.94 9.40
CA LEU A 38 -9.14 2.28 10.21
C LEU A 38 -9.18 2.92 11.59
N THR A 39 -10.39 3.18 12.09
CA THR A 39 -10.62 3.67 13.46
C THR A 39 -11.43 2.65 14.23
N THR A 40 -10.93 2.20 15.39
CA THR A 40 -11.65 1.27 16.27
C THR A 40 -12.68 1.99 17.15
N LYS A 41 -13.63 1.25 17.72
CA LYS A 41 -14.73 1.79 18.55
C LYS A 41 -14.27 2.53 19.83
N ASP A 42 -13.08 2.20 20.31
CA ASP A 42 -12.40 2.89 21.41
C ASP A 42 -11.67 4.17 20.98
N GLY A 43 -11.55 4.43 19.68
CA GLY A 43 -10.96 5.65 19.09
C GLY A 43 -9.51 5.51 18.65
N LYS A 44 -8.92 4.31 18.66
CA LYS A 44 -7.57 4.11 18.13
C LYS A 44 -7.59 4.15 16.60
N ASN A 45 -6.65 4.91 16.03
CA ASN A 45 -6.47 5.04 14.58
C ASN A 45 -5.30 4.16 14.13
N TYR A 46 -5.51 3.45 13.03
CA TYR A 46 -4.49 2.70 12.30
C TYR A 46 -4.44 3.24 10.89
N LYS A 47 -3.24 3.47 10.37
CA LYS A 47 -2.99 3.90 8.99
C LYS A 47 -2.12 2.86 8.31
N PHE A 48 -2.38 2.64 7.04
CA PHE A 48 -1.68 1.63 6.25
C PHE A 48 -1.25 2.24 4.93
N ASP A 49 -0.06 1.84 4.49
CA ASP A 49 0.56 2.30 3.24
C ASP A 49 -0.09 1.66 2.00
N ASP A 50 -0.78 0.53 2.19
CA ASP A 50 -1.48 -0.19 1.12
C ASP A 50 -2.77 -0.82 1.67
N ILE A 51 -3.83 -0.88 0.86
CA ILE A 51 -5.11 -1.49 1.22
C ILE A 51 -4.99 -2.98 1.57
N GLY A 52 -4.03 -3.69 0.99
CA GLY A 52 -3.72 -5.07 1.36
C GLY A 52 -3.19 -5.21 2.77
N CYS A 53 -2.42 -4.24 3.28
CA CYS A 53 -2.02 -4.19 4.68
C CYS A 53 -3.23 -4.00 5.60
N MET A 54 -4.17 -3.11 5.26
CA MET A 54 -5.40 -2.96 6.04
C MET A 54 -6.21 -4.26 6.07
N ASN A 55 -6.30 -4.98 4.94
CA ASN A 55 -6.98 -6.27 4.89
C ASN A 55 -6.28 -7.34 5.74
N GLU A 56 -4.94 -7.41 5.71
CA GLU A 56 -4.18 -8.33 6.57
C GLU A 56 -4.40 -8.04 8.07
N TRP A 57 -4.46 -6.75 8.43
CA TRP A 57 -4.80 -6.33 9.78
C TRP A 57 -6.21 -6.81 10.17
N LYS A 58 -7.21 -6.64 9.30
CA LYS A 58 -8.60 -7.11 9.53
C LYS A 58 -8.66 -8.63 9.71
N LYS A 59 -7.92 -9.40 8.92
CA LYS A 59 -7.85 -10.86 9.05
C LYS A 59 -7.27 -11.29 10.40
N SER A 60 -6.24 -10.59 10.86
CA SER A 60 -5.52 -10.93 12.10
C SER A 60 -6.25 -10.48 13.37
N ASN A 61 -7.03 -9.39 13.31
CA ASN A 61 -7.62 -8.75 14.49
C ASN A 61 -9.15 -8.88 14.56
N GLY A 62 -9.80 -9.33 13.49
CA GLY A 62 -11.25 -9.29 13.35
C GLY A 62 -11.76 -7.90 12.94
N THR A 63 -13.07 -7.81 12.69
CA THR A 63 -13.74 -6.58 12.24
C THR A 63 -14.74 -6.05 13.24
N GLU A 64 -14.99 -6.77 14.33
CA GLU A 64 -16.04 -6.51 15.32
C GLU A 64 -15.80 -5.19 16.07
N GLN A 65 -14.53 -4.80 16.23
CA GLN A 65 -14.13 -3.60 16.95
C GLN A 65 -13.88 -2.39 16.04
N ILE A 66 -14.10 -2.53 14.73
CA ILE A 66 -13.97 -1.42 13.79
C ILE A 66 -15.16 -0.48 13.97
N GLY A 67 -14.86 0.81 14.14
CA GLY A 67 -15.84 1.89 14.13
C GLY A 67 -16.09 2.42 12.72
N MET A 68 -15.02 2.65 11.96
CA MET A 68 -15.05 3.03 10.54
C MET A 68 -13.72 2.76 9.87
N ASP A 69 -13.75 2.54 8.56
CA ASP A 69 -12.58 2.40 7.70
C ASP A 69 -12.72 3.23 6.42
N TYR A 70 -11.58 3.72 5.95
CA TYR A 70 -11.45 4.67 4.87
C TYR A 70 -10.33 4.28 3.92
N VAL A 71 -10.55 4.61 2.65
CA VAL A 71 -9.56 4.54 1.57
C VAL A 71 -9.46 5.91 0.94
N ARG A 72 -8.35 6.17 0.25
CA ARG A 72 -8.18 7.39 -0.54
C ARG A 72 -8.74 7.18 -1.94
N ASP A 73 -9.39 8.20 -2.51
CA ASP A 73 -9.67 8.22 -3.95
C ASP A 73 -8.37 8.33 -4.73
N TYR A 74 -8.20 7.50 -5.74
CA TYR A 74 -6.98 7.43 -6.54
C TYR A 74 -6.66 8.75 -7.26
N ASN A 75 -7.67 9.52 -7.65
CA ASN A 75 -7.48 10.72 -8.47
C ASN A 75 -7.21 11.96 -7.63
N ASP A 76 -8.00 12.17 -6.57
CA ASP A 76 -7.99 13.41 -5.79
C ASP A 76 -7.55 13.24 -4.33
N LYS A 77 -7.23 12.01 -3.91
CA LYS A 77 -6.84 11.65 -2.54
C LYS A 77 -7.91 12.00 -1.51
N SER A 78 -9.16 12.24 -1.86
CA SER A 78 -10.21 12.44 -0.85
C SER A 78 -10.43 11.15 -0.04
N TRP A 79 -10.81 11.29 1.23
CA TRP A 79 -11.18 10.13 2.04
C TRP A 79 -12.57 9.63 1.65
N VAL A 80 -12.67 8.33 1.40
CA VAL A 80 -13.90 7.63 1.03
C VAL A 80 -14.13 6.49 2.01
N GLU A 81 -15.34 6.34 2.54
CA GLU A 81 -15.69 5.18 3.35
C GLU A 81 -15.46 3.89 2.56
N PHE A 82 -14.75 2.92 3.14
CA PHE A 82 -14.37 1.68 2.45
C PHE A 82 -15.59 0.97 1.83
N SER A 83 -16.72 0.94 2.54
CA SER A 83 -17.95 0.29 2.08
C SER A 83 -18.63 0.98 0.89
N LYS A 84 -18.33 2.27 0.64
CA LYS A 84 -18.91 3.09 -0.44
C LYS A 84 -17.99 3.23 -1.64
N ALA A 85 -16.70 2.96 -1.47
CA ALA A 85 -15.72 3.03 -2.54
C ALA A 85 -15.94 1.93 -3.59
N SER A 86 -15.44 2.20 -4.79
CA SER A 86 -15.22 1.20 -5.84
C SER A 86 -13.73 0.94 -5.97
N TYR A 87 -13.36 -0.25 -6.40
CA TYR A 87 -11.97 -0.69 -6.46
C TYR A 87 -11.64 -1.14 -7.87
N VAL A 88 -10.38 -1.00 -8.25
CA VAL A 88 -9.84 -1.66 -9.44
C VAL A 88 -8.74 -2.59 -8.98
N TYR A 89 -8.82 -3.83 -9.44
CA TYR A 89 -7.76 -4.81 -9.24
C TYR A 89 -7.12 -5.20 -10.57
N ASP A 90 -5.79 -5.21 -10.60
CA ASP A 90 -4.99 -5.91 -11.59
C ASP A 90 -3.66 -6.32 -10.94
N ALA A 91 -3.21 -7.54 -11.19
CA ALA A 91 -1.95 -8.02 -10.62
C ALA A 91 -0.72 -7.25 -11.14
N SER A 92 -0.85 -6.44 -12.19
CA SER A 92 0.20 -5.58 -12.76
C SER A 92 0.18 -4.15 -12.23
N LEU A 93 -0.86 -3.74 -11.48
CA LEU A 93 -0.92 -2.42 -10.87
C LEU A 93 0.17 -2.28 -9.81
N ARG A 94 1.00 -1.24 -9.95
CA ARG A 94 2.00 -0.89 -8.95
C ARG A 94 1.33 -0.22 -7.77
N THR A 95 1.33 -0.90 -6.63
CA THR A 95 0.93 -0.36 -5.33
C THR A 95 2.09 -0.56 -4.34
N PRO A 96 2.17 0.21 -3.23
CA PRO A 96 3.34 0.19 -2.35
C PRO A 96 3.72 -1.20 -1.85
N MET A 97 2.73 -2.07 -1.61
CA MET A 97 2.94 -3.45 -1.17
C MET A 97 2.56 -4.50 -2.21
N ALA A 98 2.46 -4.09 -3.48
CA ALA A 98 2.20 -4.93 -4.65
C ALA A 98 0.94 -5.81 -4.57
N TYR A 99 -0.11 -5.34 -3.89
CA TYR A 99 -1.42 -6.01 -3.87
C TYR A 99 -2.27 -5.71 -5.10
N GLY A 100 -1.90 -4.68 -5.89
CA GLY A 100 -2.54 -4.41 -7.18
C GLY A 100 -3.98 -3.90 -7.06
N VAL A 101 -4.35 -3.32 -5.92
CA VAL A 101 -5.68 -2.76 -5.68
C VAL A 101 -5.58 -1.25 -5.48
N ILE A 102 -6.37 -0.49 -6.23
CA ILE A 102 -6.55 0.95 -6.07
C ILE A 102 -8.03 1.28 -5.85
N SER A 103 -8.29 2.43 -5.22
CA SER A 103 -9.63 2.81 -4.75
C SER A 103 -10.15 4.07 -5.43
N PHE A 104 -11.47 4.14 -5.64
CA PHE A 104 -12.15 5.26 -6.27
C PHE A 104 -13.40 5.63 -5.48
N LYS A 105 -13.71 6.92 -5.46
CA LYS A 105 -14.89 7.47 -4.79
C LYS A 105 -16.22 6.92 -5.31
N ASP A 106 -16.25 6.53 -6.57
CA ASP A 106 -17.42 5.94 -7.21
C ASP A 106 -17.04 5.00 -8.36
N LYS A 107 -18.04 4.25 -8.81
CA LYS A 107 -17.91 3.27 -9.89
C LYS A 107 -17.55 3.89 -11.23
N ALA A 108 -18.05 5.10 -11.51
CA ALA A 108 -17.81 5.75 -12.80
C ALA A 108 -16.33 6.13 -12.94
N ALA A 109 -15.70 6.61 -11.87
CA ALA A 109 -14.26 6.89 -11.84
C ALA A 109 -13.42 5.62 -12.03
N ALA A 110 -13.80 4.51 -11.38
CA ALA A 110 -13.13 3.22 -11.55
C ALA A 110 -13.25 2.68 -12.99
N GLU A 111 -14.44 2.75 -13.59
CA GLU A 111 -14.67 2.33 -14.98
C GLU A 111 -13.91 3.22 -15.98
N ALA A 112 -13.83 4.52 -15.72
CA ALA A 112 -13.04 5.44 -16.54
C ALA A 112 -11.55 5.06 -16.51
N PHE A 113 -11.00 4.76 -15.33
CA PHE A 113 -9.62 4.29 -15.19
C PHE A 113 -9.36 3.00 -15.98
N VAL A 114 -10.21 1.97 -15.80
CA VAL A 114 -10.06 0.70 -16.52
C VAL A 114 -10.11 0.89 -18.03
N LYS A 115 -10.99 1.78 -18.52
CA LYS A 115 -11.09 2.10 -19.94
C LYS A 115 -9.86 2.84 -20.46
N GLU A 116 -9.32 3.79 -19.70
CA GLU A 116 -8.17 4.60 -20.09
C GLU A 116 -6.88 3.78 -20.09
N GLN A 117 -6.66 3.00 -19.03
CA GLN A 117 -5.47 2.17 -18.87
C GLN A 117 -5.56 0.84 -19.63
N ALA A 118 -6.75 0.48 -20.11
CA ALA A 118 -7.05 -0.80 -20.75
C ALA A 118 -6.64 -2.02 -19.89
N LEU A 119 -6.73 -1.89 -18.56
CA LEU A 119 -6.33 -2.93 -17.60
C LEU A 119 -7.19 -2.88 -16.33
N GLY A 120 -7.21 -4.01 -15.62
CA GLY A 120 -7.92 -4.18 -14.37
C GLY A 120 -9.41 -4.46 -14.47
N THR A 121 -9.97 -4.88 -13.33
CA THR A 121 -11.39 -5.19 -13.15
C THR A 121 -11.96 -4.36 -12.02
N VAL A 122 -13.13 -3.75 -12.25
CA VAL A 122 -13.85 -2.99 -11.22
C VAL A 122 -14.50 -3.96 -10.23
N LEU A 123 -14.31 -3.72 -8.93
CA LEU A 123 -14.88 -4.46 -7.82
C LEU A 123 -15.63 -3.51 -6.88
N THR A 124 -16.75 -3.98 -6.32
CA THR A 124 -17.39 -3.38 -5.15
C THR A 124 -16.68 -3.79 -3.86
N ALA A 125 -16.97 -3.10 -2.75
CA ALA A 125 -16.46 -3.51 -1.43
C ALA A 125 -16.83 -4.96 -1.05
N GLY A 126 -18.01 -5.42 -1.46
CA GLY A 126 -18.47 -6.80 -1.22
C GLY A 126 -17.68 -7.83 -2.03
N GLU A 127 -17.42 -7.54 -3.30
CA GLU A 127 -16.58 -8.41 -4.16
C GLU A 127 -15.12 -8.41 -3.69
N LEU A 128 -14.61 -7.25 -3.25
CA LEU A 128 -13.27 -7.12 -2.69
C LEU A 128 -13.10 -7.95 -1.40
N ALA A 129 -14.14 -8.13 -0.58
CA ALA A 129 -14.06 -8.97 0.61
C ALA A 129 -13.79 -10.45 0.28
N SER A 130 -14.19 -10.91 -0.91
CA SER A 130 -13.95 -12.29 -1.40
C SER A 130 -12.76 -12.38 -2.35
N HIS A 131 -12.04 -11.27 -2.56
CA HIS A 131 -10.90 -11.19 -3.45
C HIS A 131 -9.68 -11.95 -2.91
N GLU A 132 -8.83 -12.44 -3.82
CA GLU A 132 -7.59 -13.13 -3.46
C GLU A 132 -6.43 -12.13 -3.25
N TRP A 133 -6.05 -11.93 -2.00
CA TRP A 133 -5.02 -10.99 -1.60
C TRP A 133 -3.60 -11.54 -1.73
N LYS A 134 -3.11 -11.69 -2.96
CA LYS A 134 -1.73 -12.11 -3.25
C LYS A 134 -0.87 -10.90 -3.63
N GLN A 135 0.28 -10.77 -2.97
CA GLN A 135 1.29 -9.81 -3.40
C GLN A 135 1.99 -10.32 -4.66
N ASN A 136 2.21 -9.43 -5.62
CA ASN A 136 3.07 -9.70 -6.76
C ASN A 136 4.55 -9.56 -6.33
N LYS A 137 5.19 -10.69 -6.02
CA LYS A 137 6.57 -10.73 -5.53
C LYS A 137 7.61 -10.27 -6.56
N ASP A 138 7.31 -10.41 -7.85
CA ASP A 138 8.24 -10.01 -8.91
C ASP A 138 8.35 -8.47 -8.97
N MET A 139 7.27 -7.76 -8.65
CA MET A 139 7.28 -6.30 -8.57
C MET A 139 8.06 -5.75 -7.36
N MET A 140 8.07 -6.46 -6.23
CA MET A 140 8.79 -6.05 -5.03
C MET A 140 10.32 -6.07 -5.21
N ASN A 141 10.83 -6.87 -6.14
CA ASN A 141 12.26 -7.07 -6.36
C ASN A 141 12.91 -6.02 -7.30
N MET A 142 12.12 -5.24 -8.04
CA MET A 142 12.66 -4.30 -9.04
C MET A 142 13.09 -2.94 -8.47
N ASP A 143 12.58 -2.53 -7.31
CA ASP A 143 12.95 -1.24 -6.68
C ASP A 143 14.29 -1.26 -5.93
N MET A 144 14.90 -2.44 -5.74
CA MET A 144 16.18 -2.60 -5.03
C MET A 144 17.43 -2.41 -5.91
N GLN A 145 17.27 -2.16 -7.22
CA GLN A 145 18.40 -2.23 -8.18
C GLN A 145 18.79 -0.87 -8.81
N SER A 146 18.19 0.25 -8.37
CA SER A 146 18.43 1.58 -8.96
C SER A 146 19.24 2.54 -8.09
N GLY A 147 19.90 2.04 -7.04
CA GLY A 147 20.53 2.89 -6.02
C GLY A 147 21.92 2.47 -5.55
N GLU A 148 22.90 2.26 -6.43
CA GLU A 148 24.32 2.32 -6.04
C GLU A 148 25.17 2.99 -7.12
N GLY A 149 25.61 4.21 -6.82
CA GLY A 149 26.63 4.93 -7.57
C GLY A 149 28.01 4.77 -6.92
N HIS A 150 29.04 4.76 -7.77
CA HIS A 150 30.47 5.01 -7.52
C HIS A 150 31.22 4.13 -6.50
N MET A 151 32.21 3.39 -7.01
CA MET A 151 33.62 3.58 -6.64
C MET A 151 34.53 3.02 -7.75
N GLU A 152 35.22 3.93 -8.44
CA GLU A 152 36.42 3.62 -9.20
C GLU A 152 37.56 3.37 -8.21
N GLU A 153 38.26 2.25 -8.29
CA GLU A 153 39.60 2.12 -7.74
C GLU A 153 40.55 1.46 -8.74
N HIS A 154 41.70 2.12 -8.84
CA HIS A 154 42.80 1.92 -9.78
C HIS A 154 43.99 1.41 -8.98
N SER A 155 44.59 0.26 -9.34
CA SER A 155 45.96 -0.21 -9.00
C SER A 155 46.02 -1.74 -9.13
N SER A 156 47.09 -2.42 -9.54
CA SER A 156 48.40 -2.08 -10.10
C SER A 156 49.12 -3.43 -10.28
N GLU A 157 49.90 -3.55 -11.37
CA GLU A 157 51.14 -4.32 -11.47
C GLU A 157 51.09 -5.86 -11.35
N GLU A 158 51.16 -6.52 -12.51
CA GLU A 158 51.46 -7.94 -12.63
C GLU A 158 52.98 -8.13 -12.66
N GLY A 159 53.51 -8.74 -11.59
CA GLY A 159 54.91 -9.08 -11.42
C GLY A 159 55.35 -10.24 -12.31
N THR A 160 56.55 -10.06 -12.87
CA THR A 160 57.38 -11.03 -13.59
C THR A 160 57.65 -12.30 -12.76
N HIS A 161 57.44 -13.47 -13.36
CA HIS A 161 58.01 -14.75 -12.87
C HIS A 161 59.09 -15.23 -13.83
N SER A 162 60.34 -15.20 -13.38
CA SER A 162 61.51 -15.81 -14.01
C SER A 162 61.77 -17.22 -13.44
N GLU A 163 62.02 -18.14 -14.39
CA GLU A 163 63.00 -19.24 -14.41
C GLU A 163 63.03 -20.30 -13.29
N GLU A 164 62.98 -21.58 -13.70
CA GLU A 164 64.11 -22.52 -13.62
C GLU A 164 63.74 -23.88 -14.23
N THR A 165 64.51 -24.33 -15.24
CA THR A 165 64.65 -25.76 -15.56
C THR A 165 66.11 -26.02 -15.92
N ASP A 166 66.82 -26.70 -15.02
CA ASP A 166 68.14 -27.30 -15.23
C ASP A 166 67.95 -28.83 -15.35
N MET A 167 68.83 -29.46 -16.14
CA MET A 167 68.95 -30.88 -16.56
C MET A 167 68.39 -31.27 -17.94
#